data_AF-A0A7X7BMA9-F1
#
_entry.id   AF-A0A7X7BMA9-F1
#
_cell.length_a   1.000
_cell.length_b   1.000
_cell.length_c   1.000
_cell.angle_alpha   90.00
_cell.angle_beta   90.00
_cell.angle_gamma   90.00
#
_symmetry.space_group_name_H-M   'P 1'
#
loop_
_entity.id
_entity.type
_entity.pdbx_description
1 polymer ?
#
loop_
_entity_poly.entity_id
_entity_poly.type
_entity_poly.pdbx_seq_one_letter_code
_entity_poly.pdbx_strand_id
1 'polypeptide(L)'
;AEHLALPTPEEVYEGVMSSRIAAHVGDMVKLPKTREADLEMGHARRDLDWERQYAVSINPERARAIRNSRMPADSDACTMCGDFCAIKIVQKTFNF
;
A
#
# COMPACT_ATOMS: atom_id res chain seq x y z
N ALA A 1 15.83 17.31 6.07
CA ALA A 1 16.69 18.29 5.40
C ALA A 1 16.14 19.72 5.35
N GLU A 2 14.90 19.96 4.89
CA GLU A 2 14.42 21.33 4.64
C GLU A 2 14.58 22.26 5.86
N HIS A 3 15.19 23.43 5.64
CA HIS A 3 15.54 24.44 6.67
C HIS A 3 16.50 23.97 7.78
N LEU A 4 17.10 22.79 7.67
CA LEU A 4 17.97 22.20 8.68
C LEU A 4 19.36 21.83 8.15
N ALA A 5 19.46 21.23 6.96
CA ALA A 5 20.72 20.77 6.36
C ALA A 5 20.57 20.47 4.86
N LEU A 6 21.69 20.21 4.18
CA LEU A 6 21.68 19.60 2.86
C LEU A 6 21.15 18.16 2.94
N PRO A 7 20.30 17.72 1.99
CA PRO A 7 19.70 16.39 2.03
C PRO A 7 20.69 15.27 1.69
N THR A 8 20.55 14.15 2.40
CA THR A 8 21.13 12.85 2.04
C THR A 8 20.39 12.19 0.85
N PRO A 9 20.98 11.21 0.15
CA PRO A 9 20.29 10.48 -0.92
C PRO A 9 18.95 9.87 -0.48
N GLU A 10 18.89 9.34 0.75
CA GLU A 10 17.69 8.76 1.34
C GLU A 10 16.60 9.82 1.55
N GLU A 11 16.96 11.01 2.05
CA GLU A 11 16.01 12.11 2.22
C GLU A 11 15.49 12.65 0.88
N VAL A 12 16.32 12.65 -0.16
CA VAL A 12 15.88 12.99 -1.53
C VAL A 12 14.84 11.98 -2.01
N TYR A 13 15.11 10.68 -1.82
CA TYR A 13 14.18 9.62 -2.21
C TYR A 13 12.83 9.74 -1.50
N GLU A 14 12.82 9.91 -0.17
CA GLU A 14 11.59 10.07 0.61
C GLU A 14 10.82 11.34 0.22
N GLY A 15 11.52 12.44 -0.07
CA GLY A 15 10.92 13.66 -0.59
C GLY A 15 10.20 13.44 -1.92
N VAL A 16 10.87 12.81 -2.88
CA VAL A 16 10.28 12.49 -4.20
C VAL A 16 9.08 11.56 -4.06
N MET A 17 9.18 10.50 -3.25
CA MET A 17 8.06 9.58 -3.04
C MET A 17 6.87 10.29 -2.40
N SER A 18 7.11 11.16 -1.41
CA SER A 18 6.07 11.98 -0.77
C SER A 18 5.38 12.92 -1.77
N SER A 19 6.15 13.60 -2.63
CA SER A 19 5.61 14.47 -3.68
C SER A 19 4.80 13.69 -4.73
N ARG A 20 5.24 12.49 -5.11
CA ARG A 20 4.49 11.62 -6.04
C ARG A 20 3.14 11.20 -5.47
N ILE A 21 3.07 10.87 -4.18
CA ILE A 21 1.82 10.56 -3.49
C ILE A 21 0.90 11.79 -3.50
N ALA A 22 1.42 12.97 -3.14
CA ALA A 22 0.64 14.20 -3.15
C ALA A 22 0.09 14.56 -4.54
N ALA A 23 0.89 14.36 -5.60
CA ALA A 23 0.45 14.55 -6.97
C ALA A 23 -0.70 13.59 -7.34
N HIS A 24 -0.55 12.29 -7.03
CA HIS A 24 -1.61 11.29 -7.26
C HIS A 24 -2.92 11.64 -6.54
N VAL A 25 -2.84 12.10 -5.29
CA VAL A 25 -4.03 12.57 -4.55
C VAL A 25 -4.70 13.74 -5.27
N GLY A 26 -3.94 14.70 -5.77
CA GLY A 26 -4.46 15.81 -6.57
C GLY A 26 -5.11 15.34 -7.88
N ASP A 27 -4.49 14.39 -8.56
CA ASP A 27 -4.99 13.81 -9.81
C ASP A 27 -6.25 12.98 -9.59
N MET A 28 -6.36 12.24 -8.48
CA MET A 28 -7.57 11.49 -8.10
C MET A 28 -8.79 12.39 -7.89
N VAL A 29 -8.58 13.61 -7.37
CA VAL A 29 -9.63 14.62 -7.19
C VAL A 29 -10.03 15.25 -8.53
N LYS A 30 -9.04 15.63 -9.35
CA LYS A 30 -9.26 16.41 -10.57
C LYS A 30 -9.63 15.58 -11.80
N LEU A 31 -9.11 14.35 -11.90
CA LEU A 31 -9.18 13.51 -13.09
C LEU A 31 -9.99 12.24 -12.77
N PRO A 32 -11.19 12.05 -13.36
CA PRO A 32 -12.08 10.94 -13.00
C PRO A 32 -11.47 9.54 -13.18
N LYS A 33 -10.61 9.35 -14.19
CA LYS A 33 -10.04 8.04 -14.55
C LYS A 33 -8.97 7.54 -13.57
N THR A 34 -8.37 8.42 -12.77
CA THR A 34 -7.27 8.05 -11.87
C THR A 34 -7.74 7.22 -10.68
N ARG A 35 -9.04 7.26 -10.37
CA ARG A 35 -9.65 6.51 -9.26
C ARG A 35 -9.63 4.99 -9.46
N GLU A 36 -9.53 4.53 -10.71
CA GLU A 36 -9.50 3.11 -11.04
C GLU A 36 -8.27 2.42 -10.43
N ALA A 37 -7.12 3.10 -10.39
CA ALA A 37 -5.90 2.57 -9.78
C ALA A 37 -6.04 2.33 -8.27
N ASP A 38 -6.67 3.27 -7.55
CA ASP A 38 -6.95 3.12 -6.11
C ASP A 38 -8.01 2.04 -5.84
N LEU A 39 -9.03 1.93 -6.69
CA LEU A 39 -10.03 0.87 -6.60
C LEU A 39 -9.40 -0.52 -6.82
N GLU A 40 -8.49 -0.64 -7.77
CA GLU A 40 -7.73 -1.87 -8.02
C GLU A 40 -6.87 -2.27 -6.82
N MET A 41 -6.18 -1.31 -6.19
CA MET A 41 -5.49 -1.52 -4.92
C MET A 41 -6.45 -1.96 -3.81
N GLY A 42 -7.64 -1.38 -3.74
CA GLY A 42 -8.69 -1.75 -2.79
C GLY A 42 -9.18 -3.20 -2.98
N HIS A 43 -9.44 -3.61 -4.23
CA HIS A 43 -9.83 -4.98 -4.55
C HIS A 43 -8.73 -5.98 -4.19
N ALA A 44 -7.47 -5.71 -4.54
CA ALA A 44 -6.35 -6.58 -4.19
C ALA A 44 -6.23 -6.78 -2.66
N ARG A 45 -6.44 -5.73 -1.86
CA ARG A 45 -6.44 -5.82 -0.39
C ARG A 45 -7.64 -6.59 0.16
N ARG A 46 -8.83 -6.41 -0.42
CA ARG A 46 -10.04 -7.16 -0.05
C ARG A 46 -9.84 -8.66 -0.28
N ASP A 47 -9.22 -9.00 -1.41
CA ASP A 47 -9.04 -10.39 -1.84
C ASP A 47 -7.80 -11.05 -1.23
N LEU A 48 -7.03 -10.32 -0.41
CA LEU A 48 -5.75 -10.74 0.15
C LEU A 48 -4.75 -11.17 -0.95
N ASP A 49 -4.88 -10.61 -2.16
CA ASP A 49 -3.99 -10.84 -3.28
C ASP A 49 -2.75 -9.95 -3.15
N TRP A 50 -1.75 -10.48 -2.46
CA TRP A 50 -0.48 -9.79 -2.22
C TRP A 50 0.25 -9.45 -3.51
N GLU A 51 0.29 -10.35 -4.48
CA GLU A 51 1.02 -10.13 -5.74
C GLU A 51 0.38 -9.01 -6.54
N ARG A 52 -0.95 -8.99 -6.64
CA ARG A 52 -1.66 -7.87 -7.27
C ARG A 52 -1.46 -6.58 -6.48
N GLN A 53 -1.56 -6.63 -5.15
CA GLN A 53 -1.35 -5.45 -4.30
C GLN A 53 0.04 -4.83 -4.53
N TYR A 54 1.08 -5.65 -4.68
CA TYR A 54 2.42 -5.16 -5.02
C TYR A 54 2.48 -4.57 -6.41
N ALA A 55 1.95 -5.28 -7.41
CA ALA A 55 1.99 -4.87 -8.81
C ALA A 55 1.37 -3.48 -9.05
N VAL A 56 0.37 -3.12 -8.24
CA VAL A 56 -0.42 -1.89 -8.40
C VAL A 56 -0.02 -0.80 -7.39
N SER A 57 0.98 -1.08 -6.55
CA SER A 57 1.50 -0.11 -5.60
C SER A 57 2.47 0.87 -6.27
N ILE A 58 2.56 2.07 -5.72
CA ILE A 58 3.52 3.09 -6.16
C ILE A 58 4.99 2.69 -5.94
N ASN A 59 5.21 1.73 -5.03
CA ASN A 59 6.54 1.21 -4.66
C ASN A 59 6.46 -0.28 -4.29
N PRO A 60 6.48 -1.17 -5.29
CA PRO A 60 6.33 -2.62 -5.09
C PRO A 60 7.45 -3.21 -4.23
N GLU A 61 8.68 -2.74 -4.44
CA GLU A 61 9.86 -3.25 -3.74
C GLU A 61 9.77 -2.98 -2.23
N ARG A 62 9.46 -1.73 -1.83
CA ARG A 62 9.31 -1.38 -0.42
C ARG A 62 8.14 -2.12 0.23
N ALA A 63 7.02 -2.27 -0.48
CA ALA A 63 5.86 -3.02 0.02
C ALA A 63 6.20 -4.49 0.29
N ARG A 64 6.91 -5.15 -0.64
CA ARG A 64 7.40 -6.53 -0.45
C ARG A 64 8.40 -6.63 0.70
N ALA A 65 9.36 -5.70 0.78
CA ALA A 65 10.35 -5.67 1.85
C ALA A 65 9.70 -5.57 3.24
N ILE A 66 8.67 -4.72 3.39
CA ILE A 66 7.93 -4.59 4.64
C ILE A 66 7.25 -5.90 5.03
N ARG A 67 6.53 -6.56 4.11
CA ARG A 67 5.89 -7.86 4.41
C ARG A 67 6.94 -8.92 4.77
N ASN A 68 8.00 -9.02 3.98
CA ASN A 68 9.05 -10.02 4.18
C ASN A 68 9.78 -9.83 5.51
N SER A 69 9.93 -8.58 5.99
CA SER A 69 10.57 -8.30 7.28
C SER A 69 9.80 -8.85 8.49
N ARG A 70 8.51 -9.12 8.33
CA ARG A 70 7.59 -9.55 9.39
C ARG A 70 6.61 -10.58 8.83
N MET A 71 7.12 -11.69 8.29
CA MET A 71 6.25 -12.71 7.71
C MET A 71 5.38 -13.37 8.80
N PRO A 72 4.05 -13.40 8.63
CA PRO A 72 3.15 -14.09 9.57
C PRO A 72 3.23 -15.61 9.43
N ALA A 73 2.83 -16.33 10.48
CA ALA A 73 2.63 -17.78 10.42
C ALA A 73 1.45 -18.17 9.52
N ASP A 74 0.37 -17.35 9.52
CA ASP A 74 -0.72 -17.40 8.56
C ASP A 74 -0.38 -16.50 7.36
N SER A 75 -0.05 -17.11 6.22
CA SER A 75 0.37 -16.40 5.01
C SER A 75 -0.74 -15.63 4.30
N ASP A 76 -2.01 -15.85 4.67
CA ASP A 76 -3.14 -15.22 3.97
C ASP A 76 -3.26 -13.74 4.37
N ALA A 77 -3.07 -13.44 5.65
CA ALA A 77 -3.21 -12.09 6.20
C ALA A 77 -1.85 -11.41 6.44
N CYS A 78 -1.86 -10.22 7.05
CA CYS A 78 -0.66 -9.57 7.59
C CYS A 78 -0.55 -9.78 9.10
N THR A 79 0.61 -9.46 9.67
CA THR A 79 0.88 -9.59 11.11
C THR A 79 0.16 -8.55 11.98
N MET A 80 -0.50 -7.54 11.40
CA MET A 80 -1.05 -6.42 12.18
C MET A 80 -2.18 -6.85 13.13
N CYS A 81 -3.07 -7.74 12.69
CA CYS A 81 -4.26 -8.15 13.45
C CYS A 81 -4.28 -9.65 13.81
N GLY A 82 -3.42 -10.46 13.16
CA GLY A 82 -3.44 -11.93 13.31
C GLY A 82 -4.82 -12.53 13.05
N ASP A 83 -5.28 -13.38 13.97
CA ASP A 83 -6.57 -14.09 13.88
C ASP A 83 -7.79 -13.16 13.83
N PHE A 84 -7.65 -11.91 14.25
CA PHE A 84 -8.73 -10.91 14.25
C PHE A 84 -8.72 -10.04 12.99
N CYS A 85 -8.19 -10.56 11.88
CA CYS A 85 -8.21 -9.86 10.59
C CYS A 85 -9.64 -9.54 10.16
N ALA A 86 -9.97 -8.25 10.09
CA ALA A 86 -11.30 -7.78 9.69
C ALA A 86 -11.71 -8.30 8.30
N ILE A 87 -10.79 -8.33 7.33
CA ILE A 87 -11.09 -8.81 5.97
C ILE A 87 -11.51 -10.28 5.99
N LYS A 88 -10.77 -11.15 6.70
CA LYS A 88 -11.12 -12.57 6.86
C LYS A 88 -12.47 -12.75 7.56
N ILE A 89 -12.74 -11.95 8.59
CA ILE A 89 -14.03 -12.00 9.32
C ILE A 89 -15.18 -11.63 8.39
N VAL A 90 -15.05 -10.56 7.61
CA VAL A 90 -16.10 -10.09 6.71
C VAL A 90 -16.30 -11.09 5.56
N GLN A 91 -15.23 -11.62 4.94
CA GLN A 91 -15.31 -12.70 3.94
C GLN A 91 -16.06 -13.93 4.49
N LYS A 92 -15.70 -14.39 5.69
CA LYS A 92 -16.35 -15.53 6.35
C LYS A 92 -17.83 -15.27 6.68
N THR A 93 -18.18 -14.03 7.02
CA THR A 93 -19.55 -13.67 7.44
C THR A 93 -20.48 -13.49 6.24
N PHE A 94 -20.00 -12.86 5.17
CA PHE A 94 -20.81 -12.49 4.01
C PHE A 94 -20.57 -13.36 2.77
N ASN A 95 -19.68 -14.35 2.85
CA ASN A 95 -19.47 -15.36 1.82
C ASN A 95 -19.08 -14.81 0.44
N PHE A 96 -18.31 -13.72 0.41
CA PHE A 96 -17.70 -13.16 -0.80
C PHE A 96 -16.23 -13.53 -0.94
#